data_AF-A0A7X7L0E6-F1
#
_entry.id   AF-A0A7X7L0E6-F1
#
_cell.length_a   1.000
_cell.length_b   1.000
_cell.length_c   1.000
_cell.angle_alpha   90.00
_cell.angle_beta   90.00
_cell.angle_gamma   90.00
#
_symmetry.space_group_name_H-M   'P 1'
#
loop_
_entity.id
_entity.type
_entity.pdbx_description
1 polymer ?
#
loop_
_entity_poly.entity_id
_entity_poly.type
_entity_poly.pdbx_seq_one_letter_code
_entity_poly.pdbx_strand_id
1 'polypeptide(L)'
;MRKLETTLLSWLGLVFFFVLVFPLYAQEQPSCGIAAEALKEASRIRGLKIKREVSCQLQSQEEVKAHLLKVIAEKMPSGRLELEGAVYEAFGLIPDGYAYKEGILEMYMGQIGGYYDSEKKHYVMAAWLPGAMQVPIAVHELTHALQD
;
A
#
# COMPACT_ATOMS: atom_id res chain seq x y z
N MET A 1 69.16 -25.20 12.96
CA MET A 1 67.85 -25.82 13.28
C MET A 1 66.86 -24.67 13.42
N ARG A 2 65.72 -24.53 12.75
CA ARG A 2 64.89 -25.35 11.85
C ARG A 2 64.05 -24.33 11.04
N LYS A 3 63.85 -24.60 9.74
CA LYS A 3 63.09 -23.81 8.75
C LYS A 3 61.62 -23.58 9.16
N LEU A 4 61.01 -22.52 8.63
CA LEU A 4 59.69 -22.45 7.95
C LEU A 4 59.39 -20.95 7.67
N GLU A 5 59.68 -20.41 6.48
CA GLU A 5 58.90 -20.51 5.24
C GLU A 5 57.55 -19.77 5.31
N THR A 6 57.55 -18.57 4.72
CA THR A 6 56.58 -18.10 3.71
C THR A 6 55.09 -18.43 3.91
N THR A 7 54.32 -17.42 4.33
CA THR A 7 53.02 -17.00 3.73
C THR A 7 52.48 -15.77 4.47
N LEU A 8 53.00 -14.57 4.19
CA LEU A 8 52.47 -13.31 4.72
C LEU A 8 52.20 -12.28 3.61
N LEU A 9 51.83 -12.78 2.42
CA LEU A 9 51.16 -11.98 1.40
C LEU A 9 49.90 -12.73 0.97
N SER A 10 48.84 -11.96 0.71
CA SER A 10 47.64 -12.32 -0.06
C SER A 10 46.33 -12.61 0.69
N TRP A 11 46.05 -11.94 1.81
CA TRP A 11 44.67 -11.88 2.36
C TRP A 11 44.19 -10.47 2.79
N LEU A 12 44.83 -9.40 2.30
CA LEU A 12 44.38 -8.02 2.54
C LEU A 12 43.73 -7.35 1.32
N GLY A 13 43.65 -8.05 0.18
CA GLY A 13 43.11 -7.48 -1.08
C GLY A 13 41.64 -7.78 -1.38
N LEU A 14 40.97 -8.64 -0.62
CA LEU A 14 39.66 -9.20 -0.99
C LEU A 14 38.48 -8.78 -0.11
N VAL A 15 38.70 -7.94 0.90
CA VAL A 15 37.61 -7.43 1.77
C VAL A 15 37.25 -5.98 1.43
N PHE A 16 38.00 -5.30 0.55
CA PHE A 16 37.80 -3.88 0.25
C PHE A 16 37.15 -3.59 -1.11
N PHE A 17 36.52 -4.60 -1.74
CA PHE A 17 35.87 -4.45 -3.05
C PHE A 17 34.48 -5.08 -3.09
N PHE A 18 33.67 -4.83 -2.05
CA PHE A 18 32.23 -5.14 -2.08
C PHE A 18 31.42 -4.04 -1.35
N VAL A 19 31.78 -2.78 -1.58
CA VAL A 19 31.00 -1.61 -1.12
C VAL A 19 30.43 -0.82 -2.30
N LEU A 20 30.61 -1.30 -3.53
CA LEU A 20 30.06 -0.68 -4.73
C LEU A 20 28.96 -1.58 -5.29
N VAL A 21 27.80 -0.98 -5.56
CA VAL A 21 26.57 -1.60 -6.09
C VAL A 21 25.67 -2.25 -5.03
N PHE A 22 25.35 -1.52 -3.95
CA PHE A 22 23.93 -1.47 -3.61
C PHE A 22 23.28 -0.68 -4.76
N PRO A 23 22.46 -1.28 -5.63
CA PRO A 23 21.54 -0.45 -6.40
C PRO A 23 20.76 0.33 -5.35
N LEU A 24 21.00 1.64 -5.31
CA LEU A 24 20.07 2.56 -4.69
C LEU A 24 18.75 2.22 -5.37
N TYR A 25 17.88 1.46 -4.71
CA TYR A 25 16.53 1.25 -5.21
C TYR A 25 15.96 2.65 -5.30
N ALA A 26 15.97 3.23 -6.50
CA ALA A 26 15.32 4.50 -6.74
C ALA A 26 13.88 4.26 -6.31
N GLN A 27 13.48 4.89 -5.21
CA GLN A 27 12.15 4.75 -4.69
C GLN A 27 11.25 5.42 -5.72
N GLU A 28 10.68 4.61 -6.62
CA GLU A 28 9.85 5.11 -7.70
C GLU A 28 8.69 5.86 -7.06
N GLN A 29 8.62 7.17 -7.34
CA GLN A 29 7.61 8.02 -6.74
C GLN A 29 6.23 7.61 -7.25
N PRO A 30 5.20 7.57 -6.39
CA PRO A 30 3.83 7.36 -6.80
C PRO A 30 3.43 8.27 -7.96
N SER A 31 2.91 7.67 -9.02
CA SER A 31 2.55 8.39 -10.24
C SER A 31 1.30 7.83 -10.86
N CYS A 32 0.40 8.74 -11.25
CA CYS A 32 -0.78 8.40 -12.03
C CYS A 32 -0.47 7.94 -13.46
N GLY A 33 0.78 8.06 -13.92
CA GLY A 33 1.20 7.63 -15.26
C GLY A 33 0.97 6.14 -15.52
N ILE A 34 0.91 5.31 -14.47
CA ILE A 34 0.70 3.86 -14.63
C ILE A 34 -0.77 3.46 -14.80
N ALA A 35 -1.72 4.36 -14.50
CA ALA A 35 -3.13 3.99 -14.37
C ALA A 35 -3.74 3.50 -15.68
N ALA A 36 -3.41 4.13 -16.81
CA ALA A 36 -3.93 3.72 -18.12
C ALA A 36 -3.47 2.32 -18.52
N GLU A 37 -2.21 1.96 -18.24
CA GLU A 37 -1.68 0.64 -18.54
C GLU A 37 -2.20 -0.42 -17.56
N ALA A 38 -2.31 -0.07 -16.27
CA ALA A 38 -2.94 -0.91 -15.26
C ALA A 38 -4.41 -1.22 -15.59
N LEU A 39 -5.16 -0.27 -16.16
CA LEU A 39 -6.56 -0.49 -16.59
C LEU A 39 -6.63 -1.49 -17.76
N LYS A 40 -5.71 -1.39 -18.73
CA LYS A 40 -5.61 -2.36 -19.83
C LYS A 40 -5.23 -3.74 -19.31
N GLU A 41 -4.30 -3.81 -18.35
CA GLU A 41 -3.88 -5.08 -17.78
C GLU A 41 -4.99 -5.73 -16.95
N ALA A 42 -5.71 -4.95 -16.14
CA ALA A 42 -6.92 -5.41 -15.45
C ALA A 42 -7.95 -5.94 -16.46
N SER A 43 -8.22 -5.21 -17.54
CA SER A 43 -9.12 -5.64 -18.62
C SER A 43 -8.69 -6.97 -19.24
N ARG A 44 -7.40 -7.11 -19.55
CA ARG A 44 -6.82 -8.33 -20.12
C ARG A 44 -6.93 -9.52 -19.17
N ILE A 45 -6.56 -9.35 -17.89
CA ILE A 45 -6.60 -10.41 -16.87
C ILE A 45 -8.05 -10.84 -16.59
N ARG A 46 -8.98 -9.88 -16.50
CA ARG A 46 -10.37 -10.13 -16.12
C ARG A 46 -11.27 -10.51 -17.30
N GLY A 47 -10.83 -10.27 -18.53
CA GLY A 47 -11.64 -10.48 -19.74
C GLY A 47 -12.82 -9.50 -19.84
N LEU A 48 -12.74 -8.35 -19.16
CA LEU A 48 -13.81 -7.34 -19.12
C LEU A 48 -13.46 -6.17 -20.04
N LYS A 49 -14.44 -5.66 -20.78
CA LYS A 49 -14.23 -4.49 -21.65
C LYS A 49 -14.03 -3.23 -20.81
N ILE A 50 -13.09 -2.38 -21.22
CA ILE A 50 -12.94 -1.02 -20.68
C ILE A 50 -14.17 -0.21 -21.14
N LYS A 51 -15.00 0.20 -20.19
CA LYS A 51 -16.24 0.95 -20.47
C LYS A 51 -16.00 2.45 -20.67
N ARG A 52 -14.97 3.00 -20.03
CA ARG A 52 -14.64 4.43 -20.01
C ARG A 52 -13.18 4.65 -19.61
N GLU A 53 -12.66 5.84 -19.89
CA GLU A 53 -11.41 6.30 -19.30
C GLU A 53 -11.59 6.57 -17.80
N VAL A 54 -10.56 6.26 -17.01
CA VAL A 54 -10.56 6.43 -15.55
C VAL A 54 -9.46 7.43 -15.20
N SER A 55 -9.85 8.60 -14.68
CA SER A 55 -8.88 9.57 -14.18
C SER A 55 -8.23 9.06 -12.89
N CYS A 56 -6.97 9.47 -12.67
CA CYS A 56 -6.20 9.11 -11.49
C CYS A 56 -5.85 10.35 -10.67
N GLN A 57 -5.87 10.22 -9.34
CA GLN A 57 -5.42 11.23 -8.39
C GLN A 57 -4.44 10.62 -7.39
N LEU A 58 -3.43 11.39 -7.00
CA LEU A 58 -2.60 11.07 -5.84
C LEU A 58 -3.18 11.77 -4.62
N GLN A 59 -3.32 11.05 -3.51
CA GLN A 59 -3.78 11.62 -2.24
C GLN A 59 -2.78 11.40 -1.12
N SER A 60 -2.66 12.39 -0.24
CA SER A 60 -1.86 12.31 0.98
C SER A 60 -2.53 11.42 2.02
N GLN A 61 -1.78 11.03 3.04
CA GLN A 61 -2.28 10.16 4.11
C GLN A 61 -3.44 10.83 4.87
N GLU A 62 -3.37 12.15 5.04
CA GLU A 62 -4.39 12.98 5.68
C GLU A 62 -5.67 13.03 4.83
N GLU A 63 -5.54 13.19 3.51
CA GLU A 63 -6.68 13.23 2.58
C GLU A 63 -7.41 11.89 2.55
N VAL A 64 -6.67 10.78 2.50
CA VAL A 64 -7.25 9.43 2.54
C VAL A 64 -7.90 9.15 3.90
N LYS A 65 -7.26 9.55 5.00
CA LYS A 65 -7.85 9.43 6.35
C LYS A 65 -9.15 10.21 6.47
N ALA A 66 -9.17 11.45 5.97
CA ALA A 66 -10.38 12.27 5.95
C ALA A 66 -11.49 11.65 5.10
N HIS A 67 -11.14 11.09 3.94
CA HIS A 67 -12.09 10.36 3.10
C HIS A 67 -12.66 9.13 3.82
N LEU A 68 -11.83 8.31 4.45
CA LEU A 68 -12.26 7.12 5.19
C LEU A 68 -13.20 7.48 6.35
N LEU A 69 -12.87 8.51 7.12
CA LEU A 69 -13.74 9.02 8.19
C LEU A 69 -15.09 9.50 7.65
N LYS A 70 -15.09 10.18 6.49
CA LYS A 70 -16.32 10.60 5.83
C LYS A 70 -17.17 9.40 5.39
N VAL A 71 -16.56 8.40 4.76
CA VAL A 71 -17.26 7.18 4.32
C VAL A 71 -17.86 6.42 5.51
N ILE A 72 -17.12 6.31 6.61
CA ILE A 72 -17.63 5.70 7.85
C ILE A 72 -18.87 6.47 8.35
N ALA A 73 -18.78 7.80 8.42
CA ALA A 73 -19.89 8.63 8.87
C ALA A 73 -21.13 8.56 7.96
N GLU A 74 -20.93 8.39 6.64
CA GLU A 74 -22.01 8.31 5.66
C GLU A 74 -22.64 6.92 5.56
N LYS A 75 -21.84 5.85 5.69
CA LYS A 75 -22.29 4.47 5.42
C LYS A 75 -22.55 3.64 6.68
N MET A 76 -22.07 4.05 7.85
CA MET A 76 -22.32 3.34 9.10
C MET A 76 -23.32 4.09 9.98
N PRO A 77 -24.23 3.39 10.68
CA PRO A 77 -25.08 4.01 11.70
C PRO A 77 -24.23 4.68 12.78
N SER A 78 -24.70 5.82 13.29
CA SER A 78 -24.09 6.49 14.44
C SER A 78 -24.01 5.54 15.65
N GLY A 79 -22.89 5.53 16.36
CA GLY A 79 -22.68 4.66 17.52
C GLY A 79 -22.28 3.22 17.19
N ARG A 80 -22.23 2.83 15.91
CA ARG A 80 -21.96 1.44 15.50
C ARG A 80 -20.59 0.94 15.96
N LEU A 81 -19.54 1.73 15.75
CA LEU A 81 -18.17 1.35 16.13
C LEU A 81 -18.00 1.34 17.66
N GLU A 82 -18.68 2.26 18.35
CA GLU A 82 -18.68 2.35 19.80
C GLU A 82 -19.32 1.09 20.42
N LEU A 83 -20.48 0.65 19.89
CA LEU A 83 -21.13 -0.59 20.31
C LEU A 83 -20.32 -1.84 19.96
N GLU A 84 -19.71 -1.88 18.77
CA GLU A 84 -18.87 -3.01 18.36
C GLU A 84 -17.63 -3.15 19.26
N GLY A 85 -16.98 -2.03 19.60
CA GLY A 85 -15.89 -2.00 20.57
C GLY A 85 -16.32 -2.53 21.94
N ALA A 86 -17.45 -2.05 22.48
CA ALA A 86 -17.97 -2.51 23.77
C ALA A 86 -18.29 -4.02 23.77
N VAL A 87 -18.79 -4.55 22.66
CA VAL A 87 -19.06 -5.98 22.51
C VAL A 87 -17.75 -6.77 22.49
N TYR A 88 -16.75 -6.34 21.72
CA TYR A 88 -15.46 -7.05 21.64
C TYR A 88 -14.69 -7.01 22.96
N GLU A 89 -14.78 -5.90 23.70
CA GLU A 89 -14.24 -5.79 25.05
C GLU A 89 -14.95 -6.76 26.00
N ALA A 90 -16.29 -6.78 26.00
CA ALA A 90 -17.06 -7.69 26.85
C ALA A 90 -16.79 -9.18 26.58
N PHE A 91 -16.43 -9.55 25.35
CA PHE A 91 -16.01 -10.91 24.98
C PHE A 91 -14.52 -11.19 25.19
N GLY A 92 -13.73 -10.20 25.63
CA GLY A 92 -12.28 -10.33 25.82
C GLY A 92 -11.50 -10.48 24.52
N LEU A 93 -12.05 -10.04 23.39
CA LEU A 93 -11.38 -10.06 22.08
C LEU A 93 -10.39 -8.90 21.90
N ILE A 94 -10.62 -7.82 22.64
CA ILE A 94 -9.72 -6.66 22.75
C ILE A 94 -9.49 -6.34 24.22
N PRO A 95 -8.36 -5.69 24.58
CA PRO A 95 -8.10 -5.26 25.95
C PRO A 95 -9.13 -4.27 26.48
N ASP A 96 -9.34 -4.28 27.80
CA ASP A 96 -10.18 -3.29 28.48
C ASP A 96 -9.71 -1.85 28.18
N GLY A 97 -10.66 -0.97 27.84
CA GLY A 97 -10.37 0.42 27.48
C GLY A 97 -9.63 0.60 26.14
N TYR A 98 -9.56 -0.41 25.29
CA TYR A 98 -8.98 -0.27 23.95
C TYR A 98 -9.78 0.72 23.09
N ALA A 99 -9.07 1.67 22.46
CA ALA A 99 -9.65 2.67 21.57
C ALA A 99 -10.03 2.04 20.21
N TYR A 100 -11.14 1.29 20.19
CA TYR A 100 -11.52 0.44 19.06
C TYR A 100 -11.62 1.18 17.72
N LYS A 101 -12.27 2.35 17.73
CA LYS A 101 -12.47 3.15 16.52
C LYS A 101 -11.14 3.64 15.93
N GLU A 102 -10.26 4.14 16.79
CA GLU A 102 -8.93 4.62 16.41
C GLU A 102 -8.07 3.46 15.90
N GLY A 103 -8.12 2.30 16.56
CA GLY A 103 -7.40 1.10 16.15
C GLY A 103 -7.83 0.58 14.78
N ILE A 104 -9.14 0.53 14.51
CA ILE A 104 -9.66 0.15 13.20
C ILE A 104 -9.23 1.16 12.13
N LEU A 105 -9.30 2.46 12.42
CA LEU A 105 -8.87 3.49 11.49
C LEU A 105 -7.38 3.36 11.15
N GLU A 106 -6.53 3.13 12.15
CA GLU A 106 -5.10 2.91 11.96
C GLU A 106 -4.83 1.65 11.13
N MET A 107 -5.53 0.55 11.41
CA MET A 107 -5.43 -0.68 10.63
C MET A 107 -5.77 -0.44 9.15
N TYR A 108 -6.89 0.20 8.85
CA TYR A 108 -7.28 0.51 7.47
C TYR A 108 -6.26 1.44 6.80
N MET A 109 -5.78 2.47 7.50
CA MET A 109 -4.75 3.37 6.97
C MET A 109 -3.42 2.65 6.67
N GLY A 110 -3.09 1.60 7.43
CA GLY A 110 -1.91 0.76 7.17
C GLY A 110 -2.06 -0.18 5.97
N GLN A 111 -3.28 -0.47 5.54
CA GLN A 111 -3.59 -1.39 4.45
C GLN A 111 -3.92 -0.70 3.13
N ILE A 112 -4.38 0.56 3.20
CA ILE A 112 -4.84 1.29 2.01
C ILE A 112 -3.64 1.76 1.16
N GLY A 113 -3.57 1.26 -0.07
CA GLY A 113 -2.61 1.72 -1.09
C GLY A 113 -3.26 2.52 -2.22
N GLY A 114 -4.59 2.48 -2.31
CA GLY A 114 -5.39 3.16 -3.30
C GLY A 114 -6.85 2.72 -3.16
N TYR A 115 -7.74 3.37 -3.91
CA TYR A 115 -9.13 2.98 -4.02
C TYR A 115 -9.74 3.46 -5.33
N TYR A 116 -10.73 2.75 -5.86
CA TYR A 116 -11.61 3.27 -6.90
C TYR A 116 -12.89 3.88 -6.29
N ASP A 117 -13.10 5.18 -6.50
CA ASP A 117 -14.32 5.87 -6.09
C ASP A 117 -15.42 5.59 -7.14
N SER A 118 -16.33 4.66 -6.81
CA SER A 118 -17.46 4.31 -7.69
C SER A 118 -18.52 5.41 -7.81
N GLU A 119 -18.55 6.40 -6.92
CA GLU A 119 -19.51 7.50 -7.03
C GLU A 119 -18.96 8.58 -7.99
N LYS A 120 -17.67 8.90 -7.87
CA LYS A 120 -16.98 9.89 -8.71
C LYS A 120 -16.31 9.31 -9.95
N LYS A 121 -16.27 7.99 -10.06
CA LYS A 121 -15.71 7.21 -11.18
C LYS A 121 -14.23 7.49 -11.45
N HIS A 122 -13.42 7.67 -10.41
CA HIS A 122 -11.97 7.87 -10.53
C HIS A 122 -11.17 6.94 -9.64
N TYR A 123 -9.92 6.72 -10.01
CA TYR A 123 -8.95 5.99 -9.21
C TYR A 123 -8.13 6.95 -8.35
N VAL A 124 -7.94 6.61 -7.08
CA VAL A 124 -7.02 7.29 -6.18
C VAL A 124 -5.88 6.36 -5.82
N MET A 125 -4.64 6.83 -5.95
CA MET A 125 -3.45 6.16 -5.46
C MET A 125 -2.93 6.89 -4.21
N ALA A 126 -2.54 6.11 -3.19
CA ALA A 126 -1.88 6.65 -2.02
C ALA A 126 -0.49 7.22 -2.39
N ALA A 127 -0.24 8.47 -2.05
CA ALA A 127 1.02 9.16 -2.38
C ALA A 127 2.25 8.62 -1.62
N TRP A 128 2.05 7.70 -0.67
CA TRP A 128 3.11 7.02 0.08
C TRP A 128 3.36 5.58 -0.38
N LEU A 129 2.72 5.14 -1.47
CA LEU A 129 2.77 3.75 -1.89
C LEU A 129 4.17 3.37 -2.46
N PRO A 130 4.81 2.29 -1.98
CA PRO A 130 6.08 1.84 -2.54
C PRO A 130 5.96 1.47 -4.03
N GLY A 131 6.97 1.79 -4.84
CA GLY A 131 7.01 1.51 -6.29
C GLY A 131 6.57 0.08 -6.66
N ALA A 132 7.10 -0.92 -5.98
CA ALA A 132 6.77 -2.34 -6.21
C ALA A 132 5.28 -2.67 -6.01
N MET A 133 4.54 -1.88 -5.24
CA MET A 133 3.11 -2.07 -4.97
C MET A 133 2.20 -1.23 -5.89
N GLN A 134 2.74 -0.23 -6.61
CA GLN A 134 1.91 0.68 -7.40
C GLN A 134 1.13 -0.04 -8.50
N VAL A 135 1.80 -0.87 -9.32
CA VAL A 135 1.14 -1.60 -10.41
C VAL A 135 0.14 -2.64 -9.89
N PRO A 136 0.51 -3.54 -8.94
CA PRO A 136 -0.44 -4.52 -8.41
C PRO A 136 -1.70 -3.88 -7.82
N ILE A 137 -1.56 -2.79 -7.05
CA ILE A 137 -2.69 -2.09 -6.45
C ILE A 137 -3.51 -1.37 -7.51
N ALA A 138 -2.89 -0.66 -8.46
CA ALA A 138 -3.63 -0.02 -9.54
C ALA A 138 -4.46 -1.04 -10.36
N VAL A 139 -3.89 -2.21 -10.66
CA VAL A 139 -4.62 -3.29 -11.36
C VAL A 139 -5.79 -3.81 -10.53
N HIS A 140 -5.60 -3.97 -9.21
CA HIS A 140 -6.68 -4.34 -8.29
C HIS A 140 -7.81 -3.30 -8.32
N GLU A 141 -7.49 -2.03 -8.04
CA GLU A 141 -8.51 -0.99 -7.94
C GLU A 141 -9.22 -0.74 -9.27
N LEU A 142 -8.49 -0.75 -10.38
CA LEU A 142 -9.07 -0.56 -11.71
C LEU A 142 -9.91 -1.77 -12.17
N THR A 143 -9.81 -2.92 -11.50
CA THR A 143 -10.78 -4.00 -11.70
C THR A 143 -12.18 -3.57 -11.26
N HIS A 144 -12.32 -2.79 -10.19
CA HIS A 144 -13.61 -2.24 -9.76
C HIS A 144 -14.21 -1.31 -10.83
N ALA A 145 -13.38 -0.50 -11.48
CA ALA A 145 -13.82 0.37 -12.58
C ALA A 145 -14.36 -0.40 -13.80
N LEU A 146 -13.90 -1.63 -14.04
CA LEU A 146 -14.41 -2.48 -15.11
C LEU A 146 -15.75 -3.14 -14.76
N GLN A 147 -15.99 -3.36 -13.46
CA GLN A 147 -17.17 -4.05 -12.94
C GLN A 147 -18.36 -3.10 -12.74
N ASP A 148 -18.11 -1.82 -12.51
CA ASP A 148 -19.08 -0.71 -12.49
C ASP A 148 -19.89 -0.59 -13.78
#